data_AF-A0A835L6M7-F1
#
_entry.id   AF-A0A835L6M7-F1
#
_cell.length_a   1.000
_cell.length_b   1.000
_cell.length_c   1.000
_cell.angle_alpha   90.00
_cell.angle_beta   90.00
_cell.angle_gamma   90.00
#
_symmetry.space_group_name_H-M   'P 1'
#
loop_
_entity.id
_entity.type
_entity.pdbx_description
1 polymer ?
#
loop_
_entity_poly.entity_id
_entity_poly.type
_entity_poly.pdbx_seq_one_letter_code
_entity_poly.pdbx_strand_id
1 'polypeptide(L)'
;MLSKLPKSCDTFVVLPPLTKNQSVVFGKNSDRPQNEVQEVVLIKGGPRDDKLKCTYITIDGFSPVHTVILSKPAWMWGAEMGANDKNVVIGNEAVWTNNNEGEGDARPKRLLGMDLVRLGLERAATAEGALDVITSLLEKYGQGGPCSEHDDSHIYHNSFLIADTKEAWVLETSGKLWAAERVTSGYRNISNGLTIATKIDKHSSNLMEKSKRLGLWDGQSEFNFTKCFSSGGDEQRQQDGAKLLKEASSSSVFDVRDMMNVLRHKDSRICRSCDDTFPTQGSQVSSLSDKKISVHWFTATPDPSLSFFKPFVFTKNAQASPLIVSPDEPLKEHHLYKLHMERISAGDNEDVAKAIQKLEEVRIAEIEKYVDDISTGQKTHDKLDNLLKDCVETEVNLYA
;
A
#
# COMPACT_ATOMS: atom_id res chain seq x y z
N MET A 1 27.22 18.61 -2.91
CA MET A 1 25.86 18.41 -3.46
C MET A 1 25.00 17.94 -2.32
N LEU A 2 24.00 18.72 -1.88
CA LEU A 2 22.97 18.19 -1.00
C LEU A 2 22.32 17.05 -1.76
N SER A 3 22.59 15.79 -1.38
CA SER A 3 21.87 14.64 -1.92
C SER A 3 20.40 14.94 -1.71
N LYS A 4 19.63 15.10 -2.80
CA LYS A 4 18.17 15.21 -2.67
C LYS A 4 17.73 14.00 -1.86
N LEU A 5 17.15 14.24 -0.68
CA LEU A 5 16.60 13.17 0.13
C LEU A 5 15.59 12.40 -0.72
N PRO A 6 15.53 11.07 -0.61
CA PRO A 6 14.63 10.30 -1.46
C PRO A 6 13.18 10.65 -1.16
N LYS A 7 12.39 10.82 -2.23
CA LYS A 7 10.93 10.93 -2.17
C LYS A 7 10.33 9.57 -2.48
N SER A 8 10.79 8.57 -1.73
CA SER A 8 10.43 7.17 -1.93
C SER A 8 9.36 6.76 -0.95
N CYS A 9 8.59 5.75 -1.27
CA CYS A 9 7.70 5.00 -0.41
C CYS A 9 8.24 3.55 -0.34
N ASP A 10 7.69 2.67 0.51
CA ASP A 10 8.09 1.25 0.55
C ASP A 10 6.92 0.29 0.79
N THR A 11 6.97 -0.86 0.12
CA THR A 11 6.04 -1.98 0.29
C THR A 11 6.80 -3.28 0.51
N PHE A 12 6.35 -4.08 1.47
CA PHE A 12 7.00 -5.30 1.92
C PHE A 12 5.99 -6.46 1.99
N VAL A 13 6.48 -7.67 1.76
CA VAL A 13 5.75 -8.90 2.03
C VAL A 13 6.70 -9.97 2.56
N VAL A 14 6.24 -10.73 3.55
CA VAL A 14 6.89 -11.94 4.06
C VAL A 14 5.86 -13.07 4.02
N LEU A 15 6.25 -14.18 3.40
CA LEU A 15 5.42 -15.36 3.16
C LEU A 15 5.96 -16.56 3.95
N PRO A 16 5.15 -17.61 4.14
CA PRO A 16 5.62 -18.88 4.64
C PRO A 16 6.83 -19.42 3.84
N PRO A 17 7.76 -20.16 4.46
CA PRO A 17 7.72 -20.64 5.84
C PRO A 17 8.32 -19.65 6.86
N LEU A 18 8.62 -18.40 6.48
CA LEU A 18 9.33 -17.46 7.35
C LEU A 18 8.45 -16.80 8.42
N THR A 19 7.13 -16.99 8.34
CA THR A 19 6.16 -16.31 9.19
C THR A 19 5.58 -17.22 10.26
N LYS A 20 5.24 -16.60 11.40
CA LYS A 20 4.44 -17.22 12.45
C LYS A 20 3.10 -17.69 11.86
N ASN A 21 2.59 -18.83 12.32
CA ASN A 21 1.29 -19.37 11.92
C ASN A 21 1.09 -19.66 10.42
N GLN A 22 2.15 -19.61 9.60
CA GLN A 22 2.07 -19.77 8.15
C GLN A 22 1.12 -18.74 7.48
N SER A 23 1.02 -17.52 8.02
CA SER A 23 0.30 -16.40 7.41
C SER A 23 1.18 -15.63 6.42
N VAL A 24 0.58 -14.86 5.51
CA VAL A 24 1.31 -13.84 4.73
C VAL A 24 1.26 -12.52 5.49
N VAL A 25 2.41 -11.88 5.71
CA VAL A 25 2.50 -10.57 6.38
C VAL A 25 2.89 -9.51 5.36
N PHE A 26 2.04 -8.50 5.19
CA PHE A 26 2.22 -7.39 4.25
C PHE A 26 2.41 -6.08 5.03
N GLY A 27 3.24 -5.17 4.50
CA GLY A 27 3.47 -3.85 5.07
C GLY A 27 3.64 -2.78 4.00
N LYS A 28 3.15 -1.57 4.24
CA LYS A 28 3.30 -0.42 3.34
C LYS A 28 3.45 0.87 4.12
N ASN A 29 4.40 1.71 3.72
CA ASN A 29 4.44 3.14 4.03
C ASN A 29 4.15 3.95 2.75
N SER A 30 3.28 4.94 2.86
CA SER A 30 3.02 5.91 1.78
C SER A 30 3.57 7.28 2.17
N ASP A 31 4.65 7.67 1.48
CA ASP A 31 5.34 8.93 1.63
C ASP A 31 4.82 9.92 0.57
N ARG A 32 4.13 10.94 1.02
CA ARG A 32 3.41 11.91 0.18
C ARG A 32 3.83 13.31 0.55
N PRO A 33 3.68 14.32 -0.33
CA PRO A 33 3.91 15.72 0.02
C PRO A 33 3.30 16.10 1.38
N GLN A 34 3.99 16.95 2.11
CA GLN A 34 3.47 17.54 3.34
C GLN A 34 2.10 18.19 3.07
N ASN A 35 1.17 18.02 4.01
CA ASN A 35 -0.24 18.47 3.95
C ASN A 35 -1.19 17.63 3.07
N GLU A 36 -0.71 16.61 2.35
CA GLU A 36 -1.62 15.64 1.74
C GLU A 36 -2.05 14.57 2.75
N VAL A 37 -3.13 14.87 3.46
CA VAL A 37 -3.73 14.00 4.46
C VAL A 37 -4.15 12.67 3.85
N GLN A 38 -3.85 11.57 4.55
CA GLN A 38 -4.36 10.25 4.21
C GLN A 38 -5.49 9.81 5.15
N GLU A 39 -6.64 9.53 4.56
CA GLU A 39 -7.79 8.96 5.23
C GLU A 39 -7.71 7.44 5.26
N VAL A 40 -8.46 6.82 6.17
CA VAL A 40 -8.73 5.38 6.12
C VAL A 40 -10.24 5.16 6.01
N VAL A 41 -10.69 4.66 4.86
CA VAL A 41 -12.11 4.59 4.49
C VAL A 41 -12.57 3.17 4.19
N LEU A 42 -13.69 2.78 4.79
CA LEU A 42 -14.37 1.51 4.51
C LEU A 42 -15.45 1.73 3.46
N ILE A 43 -15.30 1.10 2.30
CA ILE A 43 -16.25 1.20 1.18
C ILE A 43 -16.95 -0.14 1.01
N LYS A 44 -18.25 -0.18 1.27
CA LYS A 44 -19.07 -1.40 1.17
C LYS A 44 -19.20 -1.85 -0.29
N GLY A 45 -19.01 -3.15 -0.52
CA GLY A 45 -19.19 -3.78 -1.83
C GLY A 45 -20.64 -3.82 -2.30
N GLY A 46 -20.87 -4.49 -3.42
CA GLY A 46 -22.20 -4.67 -4.02
C GLY A 46 -22.32 -4.06 -5.42
N PRO A 47 -23.55 -3.82 -5.89
CA PRO A 47 -23.79 -3.25 -7.21
C PRO A 47 -23.14 -1.88 -7.41
N ARG A 48 -22.71 -1.61 -8.64
CA ARG A 48 -22.16 -0.32 -9.09
C ARG A 48 -22.74 0.05 -10.45
N ASP A 49 -22.65 1.33 -10.78
CA ASP A 49 -23.06 1.88 -12.06
C ASP A 49 -22.17 1.40 -13.21
N ASP A 50 -22.70 1.42 -14.43
CA ASP A 50 -22.00 1.01 -15.66
C ASP A 50 -20.88 1.98 -16.07
N LYS A 51 -20.82 3.16 -15.44
CA LYS A 51 -19.77 4.16 -15.65
C LYS A 51 -19.23 4.61 -14.30
N LEU A 52 -17.91 4.73 -14.21
CA LEU A 52 -17.21 5.08 -12.98
C LEU A 52 -16.25 6.23 -13.23
N LYS A 53 -16.50 7.37 -12.58
CA LYS A 53 -15.54 8.48 -12.53
C LYS A 53 -14.44 8.14 -11.52
N CYS A 54 -13.24 7.89 -12.02
CA CYS A 54 -12.02 7.77 -11.22
C CYS A 54 -11.42 9.18 -10.99
N THR A 55 -10.15 9.27 -10.57
CA THR A 55 -9.54 10.56 -10.23
C THR A 55 -9.61 11.56 -11.41
N TYR A 56 -9.21 11.15 -12.61
CA TYR A 56 -9.26 12.04 -13.78
C TYR A 56 -10.23 11.63 -14.89
N ILE A 57 -10.33 10.34 -15.18
CA ILE A 57 -11.12 9.85 -16.31
C ILE A 57 -12.33 9.03 -15.85
N THR A 58 -13.30 8.89 -16.74
CA THR A 58 -14.42 7.97 -16.56
C THR A 58 -14.14 6.68 -17.33
N ILE A 59 -14.28 5.54 -16.67
CA ILE A 59 -14.11 4.21 -17.27
C ILE A 59 -15.42 3.43 -17.26
N ASP A 60 -15.41 2.25 -17.90
CA ASP A 60 -16.49 1.30 -17.77
C ASP A 60 -16.52 0.75 -16.33
N GLY A 61 -17.73 0.75 -15.76
CA GLY A 61 -18.01 0.21 -14.44
C GLY A 61 -17.85 -1.31 -14.39
N PHE A 62 -17.86 -1.84 -13.18
CA PHE A 62 -17.84 -3.28 -12.92
C PHE A 62 -18.75 -3.57 -11.73
N SER A 63 -19.55 -4.62 -11.83
CA SER A 63 -20.56 -4.95 -10.82
C SER A 63 -20.76 -6.46 -10.76
N PRO A 64 -20.84 -7.07 -9.56
CA PRO A 64 -20.64 -6.45 -8.25
C PRO A 64 -19.15 -6.22 -7.92
N VAL A 65 -18.86 -5.31 -6.99
CA VAL A 65 -17.51 -5.12 -6.41
C VAL A 65 -17.41 -5.64 -4.98
N HIS A 66 -16.19 -5.94 -4.54
CA HIS A 66 -15.86 -6.34 -3.18
C HIS A 66 -15.91 -5.16 -2.20
N THR A 67 -16.09 -5.47 -0.90
CA THR A 67 -15.89 -4.49 0.17
C THR A 67 -14.40 -4.25 0.34
N VAL A 68 -13.99 -3.00 0.48
CA VAL A 68 -12.58 -2.60 0.61
C VAL A 68 -12.37 -1.65 1.79
N ILE A 69 -11.22 -1.78 2.45
CA ILE A 69 -10.68 -0.79 3.40
C ILE A 69 -9.46 -0.17 2.73
N LEU A 70 -9.43 1.15 2.59
CA LEU A 70 -8.43 1.86 1.81
C LEU A 70 -7.73 2.91 2.67
N SER A 71 -6.42 3.04 2.51
CA SER A 71 -5.70 4.24 2.93
C SER A 71 -5.40 5.09 1.68
N LYS A 72 -5.93 6.32 1.65
CA LYS A 72 -5.95 7.17 0.45
C LYS A 72 -5.68 8.64 0.77
N PRO A 73 -4.96 9.38 -0.10
CA PRO A 73 -4.92 10.83 -0.04
C PRO A 73 -6.34 11.40 -0.16
N ALA A 74 -6.67 12.41 0.65
CA ALA A 74 -8.04 12.92 0.77
C ALA A 74 -8.61 13.44 -0.56
N TRP A 75 -7.77 14.02 -1.42
CA TRP A 75 -8.17 14.67 -2.67
C TRP A 75 -8.49 13.71 -3.83
N MET A 76 -8.00 12.47 -3.80
CA MET A 76 -8.10 11.55 -4.95
C MET A 76 -9.19 10.48 -4.77
N TRP A 77 -9.59 9.83 -5.87
CA TRP A 77 -10.55 8.72 -5.82
C TRP A 77 -9.89 7.37 -5.49
N GLY A 78 -8.67 7.19 -5.99
CA GLY A 78 -7.84 5.99 -5.79
C GLY A 78 -7.31 5.85 -4.36
N ALA A 79 -6.41 4.89 -4.17
CA ALA A 79 -5.77 4.60 -2.89
C ALA A 79 -4.28 4.28 -3.07
N GLU A 80 -3.47 4.59 -2.05
CA GLU A 80 -2.05 4.23 -2.02
C GLU A 80 -1.87 2.78 -1.54
N MET A 81 -2.82 2.30 -0.74
CA MET A 81 -2.86 0.93 -0.23
C MET A 81 -4.23 0.54 0.29
N GLY A 82 -4.46 -0.76 0.46
CA GLY A 82 -5.66 -1.25 1.12
C GLY A 82 -5.76 -2.77 1.15
N ALA A 83 -6.94 -3.22 1.54
CA ALA A 83 -7.33 -4.63 1.56
C ALA A 83 -8.79 -4.81 1.13
N ASN A 84 -9.17 -6.03 0.74
CA ASN A 84 -10.55 -6.38 0.46
C ASN A 84 -11.06 -7.58 1.27
N ASP A 85 -12.39 -7.79 1.24
CA ASP A 85 -13.08 -8.89 1.91
C ASP A 85 -12.80 -10.30 1.34
N LYS A 86 -11.83 -10.40 0.42
CA LYS A 86 -11.32 -11.63 -0.18
C LYS A 86 -9.86 -11.92 0.17
N ASN A 87 -9.33 -11.23 1.18
CA ASN A 87 -7.94 -11.37 1.62
C ASN A 87 -6.90 -10.95 0.57
N VAL A 88 -7.23 -10.00 -0.30
CA VAL A 88 -6.25 -9.37 -1.20
C VAL A 88 -5.80 -8.05 -0.59
N VAL A 89 -4.49 -7.80 -0.60
CA VAL A 89 -3.87 -6.51 -0.25
C VAL A 89 -3.05 -5.99 -1.43
N ILE A 90 -3.02 -4.67 -1.59
CA ILE A 90 -2.25 -4.00 -2.64
C ILE A 90 -1.63 -2.74 -2.05
N GLY A 91 -0.37 -2.47 -2.41
CA GLY A 91 0.28 -1.17 -2.28
C GLY A 91 1.07 -0.84 -3.54
N ASN A 92 1.27 0.46 -3.81
CA ASN A 92 2.02 0.92 -4.99
C ASN A 92 3.18 1.86 -4.65
N GLU A 93 4.11 1.98 -5.60
CA GLU A 93 5.23 2.92 -5.58
C GLU A 93 5.28 3.74 -6.85
N ALA A 94 5.83 4.94 -6.76
CA ALA A 94 6.19 5.73 -7.92
C ALA A 94 7.51 5.23 -8.52
N VAL A 95 7.52 5.00 -9.83
CA VAL A 95 8.71 4.63 -10.59
C VAL A 95 8.86 5.51 -11.81
N TRP A 96 10.10 5.82 -12.16
CA TRP A 96 10.42 6.59 -13.35
C TRP A 96 11.04 5.65 -14.39
N THR A 97 10.51 5.75 -15.60
CA THR A 97 10.98 4.93 -16.72
C THR A 97 11.45 5.82 -17.86
N ASN A 98 12.18 5.24 -18.80
CA ASN A 98 12.65 5.94 -20.01
C ASN A 98 11.62 5.93 -21.16
N ASN A 99 10.46 5.30 -20.98
CA ASN A 99 9.38 5.27 -21.96
C ASN A 99 8.39 6.43 -21.73
N ASN A 100 8.79 7.65 -22.07
CA ASN A 100 8.02 8.87 -21.75
C ASN A 100 7.38 9.57 -22.97
N GLU A 101 7.30 8.88 -24.11
CA GLU A 101 6.74 9.42 -25.35
C GLU A 101 5.53 8.60 -25.82
N GLY A 102 4.62 9.21 -26.58
CA GLY A 102 3.45 8.53 -27.15
C GLY A 102 2.56 7.86 -26.09
N GLU A 103 2.35 6.55 -26.21
CA GLU A 103 1.58 5.76 -25.23
C GLU A 103 2.30 5.59 -23.88
N GLY A 104 3.61 5.89 -23.81
CA GLY A 104 4.42 5.87 -22.59
C GLY A 104 4.34 7.15 -21.76
N ASP A 105 4.01 8.27 -22.39
CA ASP A 105 3.98 9.59 -21.75
C ASP A 105 3.02 9.63 -20.56
N ALA A 106 3.53 9.94 -19.37
CA ALA A 106 2.75 10.03 -18.13
C ALA A 106 2.06 11.39 -17.91
N ARG A 107 2.27 12.40 -18.77
CA ARG A 107 1.66 13.74 -18.64
C ARG A 107 0.14 13.73 -18.88
N PRO A 108 -0.41 13.04 -19.90
CA PRO A 108 -1.84 13.05 -20.16
C PRO A 108 -2.61 12.41 -19.00
N LYS A 109 -3.73 13.03 -18.62
CA LYS A 109 -4.65 12.51 -17.61
C LYS A 109 -5.26 11.18 -18.05
N ARG A 110 -4.97 10.11 -17.32
CA ARG A 110 -5.50 8.75 -17.49
C ARG A 110 -5.88 8.20 -16.11
N LEU A 111 -5.89 6.88 -15.94
CA LEU A 111 -5.93 6.30 -14.60
C LEU A 111 -4.62 6.62 -13.87
N LEU A 112 -4.70 6.95 -12.58
CA LEU A 112 -3.51 6.96 -11.73
C LEU A 112 -3.18 5.53 -11.29
N GLY A 113 -1.94 5.27 -10.88
CA GLY A 113 -1.60 4.01 -10.20
C GLY A 113 -2.49 3.76 -8.99
N MET A 114 -2.80 4.82 -8.25
CA MET A 114 -3.68 4.78 -7.09
C MET A 114 -5.13 4.42 -7.47
N ASP A 115 -5.60 4.83 -8.66
CA ASP A 115 -6.89 4.36 -9.18
C ASP A 115 -6.83 2.85 -9.45
N LEU A 116 -5.72 2.37 -10.03
CA LEU A 116 -5.50 0.95 -10.32
C LEU A 116 -5.42 0.09 -9.04
N VAL A 117 -4.81 0.58 -7.95
CA VAL A 117 -4.82 -0.09 -6.63
C VAL A 117 -6.25 -0.34 -6.18
N ARG A 118 -7.09 0.70 -6.15
CA ARG A 118 -8.48 0.58 -5.73
C ARG A 118 -9.29 -0.34 -6.65
N LEU A 119 -9.12 -0.20 -7.96
CA LEU A 119 -9.83 -1.03 -8.94
C LEU A 119 -9.44 -2.51 -8.82
N GLY A 120 -8.17 -2.81 -8.56
CA GLY A 120 -7.70 -4.17 -8.28
C GLY A 120 -8.38 -4.77 -7.05
N LEU A 121 -8.41 -4.01 -5.94
CA LEU A 121 -9.05 -4.44 -4.70
C LEU A 121 -10.57 -4.61 -4.84
N GLU A 122 -11.26 -3.70 -5.54
CA GLU A 122 -12.71 -3.76 -5.72
C GLU A 122 -13.15 -4.92 -6.65
N ARG A 123 -12.29 -5.38 -7.58
CA ARG A 123 -12.71 -6.31 -8.66
C ARG A 123 -12.13 -7.72 -8.58
N ALA A 124 -11.17 -7.99 -7.69
CA ALA A 124 -10.48 -9.27 -7.63
C ALA A 124 -10.60 -10.00 -6.29
N ALA A 125 -10.59 -11.35 -6.34
CA ALA A 125 -10.66 -12.21 -5.17
C ALA A 125 -9.34 -12.95 -4.84
N THR A 126 -8.29 -12.75 -5.66
CA THR A 126 -6.94 -13.30 -5.45
C THR A 126 -5.90 -12.27 -5.88
N ALA A 127 -4.65 -12.46 -5.47
CA ALA A 127 -3.54 -11.60 -5.88
C ALA A 127 -3.32 -11.63 -7.40
N GLU A 128 -3.34 -12.83 -8.00
CA GLU A 128 -3.23 -12.99 -9.45
C GLU A 128 -4.43 -12.34 -10.18
N GLY A 129 -5.65 -12.45 -9.64
CA GLY A 129 -6.81 -11.78 -10.22
C GLY A 129 -6.70 -10.26 -10.17
N ALA A 130 -6.11 -9.70 -9.11
CA ALA A 130 -5.87 -8.26 -9.01
C ALA A 130 -4.81 -7.79 -10.02
N LEU A 131 -3.75 -8.60 -10.22
CA LEU A 131 -2.77 -8.38 -11.29
C LEU A 131 -3.46 -8.33 -12.66
N ASP A 132 -4.32 -9.29 -12.97
CA ASP A 132 -5.02 -9.36 -14.25
C ASP A 132 -5.98 -8.15 -14.45
N VAL A 133 -6.67 -7.72 -13.39
CA VAL A 133 -7.52 -6.51 -13.41
C VAL A 133 -6.67 -5.26 -13.69
N ILE A 134 -5.59 -5.06 -12.94
CA ILE A 134 -4.74 -3.86 -13.06
C ILE A 134 -4.15 -3.78 -14.47
N THR A 135 -3.58 -4.89 -14.97
CA THR A 135 -2.92 -4.93 -16.28
C THR A 135 -3.92 -4.73 -17.42
N SER A 136 -5.11 -5.34 -17.35
CA SER A 136 -6.17 -5.12 -18.34
C SER A 136 -6.63 -3.67 -18.42
N LEU A 137 -6.79 -3.01 -17.26
CA LEU A 137 -7.17 -1.60 -17.19
C LEU A 137 -6.04 -0.68 -17.65
N LEU A 138 -4.79 -1.00 -17.30
CA LEU A 138 -3.61 -0.30 -17.75
C LEU A 138 -3.48 -0.35 -19.28
N GLU A 139 -3.65 -1.52 -19.90
CA GLU A 139 -3.57 -1.67 -21.35
C GLU A 139 -4.69 -0.89 -22.06
N LYS A 140 -5.92 -0.96 -21.54
CA LYS A 140 -7.10 -0.31 -22.12
C LYS A 140 -7.05 1.21 -21.98
N TYR A 141 -6.82 1.71 -20.77
CA TYR A 141 -6.98 3.14 -20.44
C TYR A 141 -5.65 3.87 -20.26
N GLY A 142 -4.53 3.16 -20.10
CA GLY A 142 -3.23 3.74 -19.78
C GLY A 142 -3.15 4.27 -18.35
N GLN A 143 -1.96 4.75 -18.00
CA GLN A 143 -1.70 5.46 -16.75
C GLN A 143 -1.09 6.85 -17.01
N GLY A 144 -1.32 7.80 -16.09
CA GLY A 144 -0.74 9.14 -16.15
C GLY A 144 -1.65 10.26 -15.63
N GLY A 145 -1.05 11.44 -15.49
CA GLY A 145 -1.62 12.64 -14.90
C GLY A 145 -0.88 13.06 -13.63
N PRO A 146 -1.10 14.30 -13.14
CA PRO A 146 -0.56 14.75 -11.87
C PRO A 146 -0.86 13.77 -10.73
N CYS A 147 0.15 13.43 -9.95
CA CYS A 147 0.05 12.52 -8.82
C CYS A 147 0.20 13.27 -7.49
N SER A 148 0.00 14.59 -7.46
CA SER A 148 0.04 15.47 -6.28
C SER A 148 -1.05 16.53 -6.40
N GLU A 149 -1.68 16.91 -5.28
CA GLU A 149 -2.75 17.90 -5.24
C GLU A 149 -2.29 19.30 -5.66
N HIS A 150 -1.03 19.64 -5.37
CA HIS A 150 -0.48 20.99 -5.52
C HIS A 150 0.77 21.05 -6.40
N ASP A 151 1.13 19.94 -7.06
CA ASP A 151 2.28 19.87 -7.96
C ASP A 151 1.93 19.07 -9.23
N ASP A 152 1.55 19.79 -10.29
CA ASP A 152 1.23 19.22 -11.60
C ASP A 152 2.43 18.56 -12.29
N SER A 153 3.65 18.82 -11.83
CA SER A 153 4.87 18.22 -12.37
C SER A 153 5.17 16.85 -11.76
N HIS A 154 4.49 16.48 -10.67
CA HIS A 154 4.69 15.20 -10.01
C HIS A 154 3.98 14.08 -10.77
N ILE A 155 4.64 13.55 -11.80
CA ILE A 155 4.14 12.50 -12.68
C ILE A 155 5.08 11.30 -12.71
N TYR A 156 4.54 10.09 -12.77
CA TYR A 156 5.30 8.84 -12.76
C TYR A 156 4.48 7.66 -13.31
N HIS A 157 5.15 6.51 -13.49
CA HIS A 157 4.50 5.20 -13.63
C HIS A 157 4.52 4.48 -12.27
N ASN A 158 3.95 3.28 -12.19
CA ASN A 158 3.83 2.58 -10.92
C ASN A 158 4.46 1.19 -10.88
N SER A 159 5.02 0.87 -9.72
CA SER A 159 5.24 -0.50 -9.25
C SER A 159 4.16 -0.85 -8.25
N PHE A 160 3.76 -2.12 -8.18
CA PHE A 160 2.74 -2.62 -7.26
C PHE A 160 3.24 -3.89 -6.58
N LEU A 161 2.96 -4.02 -5.30
CA LEU A 161 3.07 -5.29 -4.57
C LEU A 161 1.67 -5.73 -4.17
N ILE A 162 1.26 -6.86 -4.71
CA ILE A 162 -0.07 -7.45 -4.56
C ILE A 162 0.11 -8.75 -3.81
N ALA A 163 -0.66 -9.00 -2.75
CA ALA A 163 -0.57 -10.27 -2.02
C ALA A 163 -1.94 -10.80 -1.62
N ASP A 164 -2.03 -12.12 -1.48
CA ASP A 164 -3.15 -12.81 -0.86
C ASP A 164 -2.63 -13.82 0.17
N THR A 165 -3.50 -14.73 0.63
CA THR A 165 -3.16 -15.75 1.63
C THR A 165 -2.10 -16.77 1.18
N LYS A 166 -1.75 -16.83 -0.10
CA LYS A 166 -0.92 -17.89 -0.69
C LYS A 166 0.32 -17.36 -1.38
N GLU A 167 0.23 -16.20 -2.01
CA GLU A 167 1.26 -15.69 -2.89
C GLU A 167 1.30 -14.17 -2.93
N ALA A 168 2.38 -13.65 -3.49
CA ALA A 168 2.52 -12.24 -3.82
C ALA A 168 3.01 -12.07 -5.26
N TRP A 169 2.70 -10.92 -5.83
CA TRP A 169 3.10 -10.49 -7.16
C TRP A 169 3.71 -9.11 -7.07
N VAL A 170 4.91 -8.96 -7.62
CA VAL A 170 5.45 -7.64 -7.99
C VAL A 170 5.00 -7.37 -9.41
N LEU A 171 4.37 -6.22 -9.65
CA LEU A 171 3.99 -5.73 -10.98
C LEU A 171 4.69 -4.40 -11.21
N GLU A 172 5.47 -4.30 -12.27
CA GLU A 172 6.17 -3.09 -12.64
C GLU A 172 5.79 -2.64 -14.04
N THR A 173 5.62 -1.33 -14.20
CA THR A 173 5.02 -0.75 -15.40
C THR A 173 5.90 0.32 -16.04
N SER A 174 5.75 0.47 -17.35
CA SER A 174 6.40 1.50 -18.16
C SER A 174 5.42 1.95 -19.25
N GLY A 175 4.67 3.02 -18.97
CA GLY A 175 3.52 3.40 -19.79
C GLY A 175 2.45 2.31 -19.72
N LYS A 176 2.05 1.76 -20.88
CA LYS A 176 1.16 0.60 -20.96
C LYS A 176 1.87 -0.77 -20.91
N LEU A 177 3.20 -0.77 -20.96
CA LEU A 177 3.98 -2.00 -20.85
C LEU A 177 4.12 -2.40 -19.39
N TRP A 178 4.21 -3.70 -19.14
CA TRP A 178 4.35 -4.24 -17.80
C TRP A 178 5.06 -5.59 -17.79
N ALA A 179 5.70 -5.89 -16.66
CA ALA A 179 6.23 -7.20 -16.30
C ALA A 179 5.84 -7.51 -14.85
N ALA A 180 5.68 -8.80 -14.54
CA ALA A 180 5.31 -9.25 -13.21
C ALA A 180 6.12 -10.48 -12.78
N GLU A 181 6.49 -10.49 -11.51
CA GLU A 181 7.25 -11.56 -10.84
C GLU A 181 6.37 -12.18 -9.74
N ARG A 182 6.26 -13.51 -9.75
CA ARG A 182 5.54 -14.28 -8.73
C ARG A 182 6.46 -14.63 -7.57
N VAL A 183 5.96 -14.47 -6.35
CA VAL A 183 6.62 -14.81 -5.10
C VAL A 183 5.72 -15.74 -4.29
N THR A 184 6.19 -16.96 -4.05
CA THR A 184 5.41 -18.00 -3.34
C THR A 184 6.00 -18.38 -1.98
N SER A 185 7.18 -17.87 -1.64
CA SER A 185 7.85 -18.12 -0.37
C SER A 185 8.91 -17.06 -0.08
N GLY A 186 9.29 -16.90 1.18
CA GLY A 186 10.36 -15.98 1.57
C GLY A 186 9.85 -14.57 1.78
N TYR A 187 10.59 -13.55 1.32
CA TYR A 187 10.17 -12.16 1.43
C TYR A 187 10.48 -11.39 0.14
N ARG A 188 9.77 -10.29 -0.08
CA ARG A 188 10.01 -9.36 -1.18
C ARG A 188 9.66 -7.94 -0.75
N ASN A 189 10.40 -6.96 -1.26
CA ASN A 189 10.05 -5.56 -1.12
C ASN A 189 10.21 -4.80 -2.43
N ILE A 190 9.47 -3.70 -2.55
CA ILE A 190 9.64 -2.67 -3.57
C ILE A 190 9.74 -1.32 -2.88
N SER A 191 10.50 -0.42 -3.51
CA SER A 191 10.61 1.01 -3.17
C SER A 191 10.45 1.79 -4.49
N ASN A 192 10.89 3.05 -4.56
CA ASN A 192 10.79 3.82 -5.80
C ASN A 192 11.88 3.46 -6.81
N GLY A 193 11.76 2.31 -7.44
CA GLY A 193 12.63 1.84 -8.51
C GLY A 193 12.13 0.55 -9.12
N LEU A 194 12.50 0.28 -10.38
CA LEU A 194 12.22 -1.00 -11.03
C LEU A 194 13.16 -2.09 -10.51
N THR A 195 12.64 -3.26 -10.20
CA THR A 195 13.33 -4.36 -9.53
C THR A 195 13.21 -5.69 -10.28
N ILE A 196 12.26 -5.81 -11.22
CA ILE A 196 12.10 -7.01 -12.03
C ILE A 196 13.22 -7.06 -13.08
N ALA A 197 14.16 -7.98 -12.85
CA ALA A 197 15.27 -8.21 -13.76
C ALA A 197 14.86 -9.22 -14.87
N THR A 198 15.41 -10.43 -14.83
CA THR A 198 15.21 -11.46 -15.85
C THR A 198 14.17 -12.51 -15.46
N LYS A 199 13.87 -12.66 -14.16
CA LYS A 199 12.78 -13.50 -13.66
C LYS A 199 11.45 -12.78 -13.88
N ILE A 200 10.76 -13.15 -14.97
CA ILE A 200 9.47 -12.58 -15.38
C ILE A 200 8.49 -13.73 -15.58
N ASP A 201 7.42 -13.75 -14.78
CA ASP A 201 6.41 -14.81 -14.81
C ASP A 201 5.23 -14.43 -15.72
N LYS A 202 4.86 -13.14 -15.77
CA LYS A 202 3.87 -12.59 -16.71
C LYS A 202 4.35 -11.24 -17.26
N HIS A 203 3.94 -10.89 -18.47
CA HIS A 203 4.26 -9.59 -19.05
C HIS A 203 3.31 -9.22 -20.20
N SER A 204 3.37 -7.96 -20.66
CA SER A 204 2.64 -7.54 -21.87
C SER A 204 3.03 -8.40 -23.08
N SER A 205 2.04 -8.80 -23.88
CA SER A 205 2.26 -9.67 -25.05
C SER A 205 3.29 -9.13 -26.06
N ASN A 206 3.41 -7.81 -26.18
CA ASN A 206 4.32 -7.12 -27.10
C ASN A 206 5.53 -6.47 -26.41
N LEU A 207 5.86 -6.86 -25.18
CA LEU A 207 6.92 -6.24 -24.37
C LEU A 207 8.25 -6.20 -25.13
N MET A 208 8.79 -7.37 -25.49
CA MET A 208 10.10 -7.49 -26.16
C MET A 208 10.13 -6.80 -27.53
N GLU A 209 9.05 -6.91 -28.32
CA GLU A 209 8.94 -6.25 -29.63
C GLU A 209 8.96 -4.72 -29.50
N LYS A 210 8.18 -4.18 -28.55
CA LYS A 210 8.16 -2.73 -28.27
C LYS A 210 9.52 -2.26 -27.71
N SER A 211 10.12 -2.98 -26.77
CA SER A 211 11.46 -2.64 -26.24
C SER A 211 12.52 -2.58 -27.34
N LYS A 212 12.51 -3.53 -28.29
CA LYS A 212 13.44 -3.52 -29.42
C LYS A 212 13.21 -2.33 -30.35
N ARG A 213 11.94 -2.03 -30.69
CA ARG A 213 11.60 -0.85 -31.53
C ARG A 213 11.99 0.47 -30.88
N LEU A 214 11.90 0.55 -29.55
CA LEU A 214 12.32 1.72 -28.77
C LEU A 214 13.86 1.80 -28.60
N GLY A 215 14.61 0.81 -29.08
CA GLY A 215 16.07 0.76 -28.90
C GLY A 215 16.52 0.45 -27.46
N LEU A 216 15.60 -0.01 -26.61
CA LEU A 216 15.86 -0.32 -25.20
C LEU A 216 16.37 -1.75 -24.98
N TRP A 217 16.26 -2.60 -26.01
CA TRP A 217 16.75 -3.97 -26.00
C TRP A 217 17.32 -4.34 -27.37
N ASP A 218 18.45 -5.05 -27.39
CA ASP A 218 19.15 -5.45 -28.62
C ASP A 218 18.43 -6.55 -29.41
N GLY A 219 17.49 -7.25 -28.76
CA GLY A 219 16.80 -8.39 -29.34
C GLY A 219 17.59 -9.70 -29.31
N GLN A 220 18.72 -9.74 -28.61
CA GLN A 220 19.63 -10.89 -28.55
C GLN A 220 19.97 -11.30 -27.13
N SER A 221 20.30 -10.32 -26.27
CA SER A 221 20.59 -10.53 -24.85
C SER A 221 19.36 -11.02 -24.08
N GLU A 222 19.57 -11.67 -22.94
CA GLU A 222 18.47 -12.02 -22.04
C GLU A 222 17.71 -10.76 -21.64
N PHE A 223 16.39 -10.78 -21.83
CA PHE A 223 15.55 -9.61 -21.55
C PHE A 223 15.54 -9.30 -20.06
N ASN A 224 15.78 -8.04 -19.71
CA ASN A 224 15.82 -7.57 -18.33
C ASN A 224 15.00 -6.29 -18.20
N PHE A 225 13.86 -6.35 -17.51
CA PHE A 225 12.89 -5.25 -17.51
C PHE A 225 13.45 -3.98 -16.86
N THR A 226 14.07 -4.07 -15.70
CA THR A 226 14.77 -2.95 -15.04
C THR A 226 15.82 -2.33 -15.94
N LYS A 227 16.71 -3.13 -16.56
CA LYS A 227 17.76 -2.59 -17.45
C LYS A 227 17.18 -1.88 -18.67
N CYS A 228 16.09 -2.39 -19.22
CA CYS A 228 15.45 -1.79 -20.39
C CYS A 228 14.75 -0.48 -20.06
N PHE A 229 14.04 -0.41 -18.93
CA PHE A 229 13.08 0.68 -18.69
C PHE A 229 13.45 1.65 -17.57
N SER A 230 14.30 1.28 -16.62
CA SER A 230 14.59 2.13 -15.45
C SER A 230 15.26 3.44 -15.87
N SER A 231 14.82 4.55 -15.29
CA SER A 231 15.53 5.84 -15.37
C SER A 231 16.11 6.27 -14.03
N GLY A 232 16.31 5.34 -13.09
CA GLY A 232 16.79 5.57 -11.73
C GLY A 232 15.76 5.22 -10.66
N GLY A 233 16.17 5.31 -9.40
CA GLY A 233 15.34 4.99 -8.25
C GLY A 233 16.08 5.08 -6.92
N ASP A 234 15.41 4.72 -5.83
CA ASP A 234 15.97 4.69 -4.47
C ASP A 234 16.55 3.30 -4.12
N GLU A 235 17.61 2.92 -4.83
CA GLU A 235 18.25 1.60 -4.68
C GLU A 235 18.77 1.36 -3.26
N GLN A 236 19.26 2.39 -2.58
CA GLN A 236 19.77 2.27 -1.22
C GLN A 236 18.64 1.90 -0.24
N ARG A 237 17.51 2.62 -0.30
CA ARG A 237 16.36 2.33 0.57
C ARG A 237 15.77 0.95 0.28
N GLN A 238 15.74 0.54 -1.00
CA GLN A 238 15.35 -0.82 -1.37
C GLN A 238 16.26 -1.88 -0.74
N GLN A 239 17.58 -1.67 -0.77
CA GLN A 239 18.58 -2.58 -0.16
C GLN A 239 18.47 -2.62 1.36
N ASP A 240 18.27 -1.47 2.00
CA ASP A 240 18.09 -1.38 3.46
C ASP A 240 16.80 -2.09 3.89
N GLY A 241 15.72 -1.92 3.14
CA GLY A 241 14.47 -2.66 3.34
C GLY A 241 14.65 -4.17 3.23
N ALA A 242 15.36 -4.64 2.21
CA ALA A 242 15.67 -6.06 2.05
C ALA A 242 16.53 -6.61 3.20
N LYS A 243 17.50 -5.83 3.69
CA LYS A 243 18.32 -6.17 4.85
C LYS A 243 17.49 -6.32 6.12
N LEU A 244 16.60 -5.36 6.39
CA LEU A 244 15.71 -5.40 7.56
C LEU A 244 14.78 -6.62 7.52
N LEU A 245 14.18 -6.92 6.36
CA LEU A 245 13.36 -8.12 6.20
C LEU A 245 14.17 -9.40 6.44
N LYS A 246 15.39 -9.48 5.90
CA LYS A 246 16.27 -10.63 6.09
C LYS A 246 16.60 -10.87 7.57
N GLU A 247 16.92 -9.81 8.29
CA GLU A 247 17.27 -9.88 9.72
C GLU A 247 16.06 -10.26 10.57
N ALA A 248 14.93 -9.57 10.38
CA ALA A 248 13.71 -9.81 11.14
C ALA A 248 13.08 -11.18 10.87
N SER A 249 13.20 -11.71 9.65
CA SER A 249 12.64 -13.03 9.28
C SER A 249 13.57 -14.22 9.53
N SER A 250 14.78 -13.98 10.04
CA SER A 250 15.82 -15.01 10.21
C SER A 250 15.42 -16.18 11.12
N SER A 251 14.56 -15.93 12.10
CA SER A 251 14.05 -16.92 13.05
C SER A 251 12.84 -17.73 12.54
N SER A 252 12.35 -17.42 11.32
CA SER A 252 11.16 -18.04 10.72
C SER A 252 9.87 -17.95 11.56
N VAL A 253 9.77 -16.93 12.41
CA VAL A 253 8.57 -16.62 13.21
C VAL A 253 8.10 -15.18 12.99
N PHE A 254 8.40 -14.60 11.83
CA PHE A 254 8.07 -13.21 11.50
C PHE A 254 6.56 -12.96 11.64
N ASP A 255 6.17 -11.91 12.34
CA ASP A 255 4.78 -11.50 12.51
C ASP A 255 4.53 -10.00 12.28
N VAL A 256 3.33 -9.53 12.62
CA VAL A 256 2.93 -8.13 12.38
C VAL A 256 3.75 -7.13 13.18
N ARG A 257 4.28 -7.50 14.35
CA ARG A 257 5.14 -6.62 15.17
C ARG A 257 6.47 -6.39 14.48
N ASP A 258 7.03 -7.43 13.89
CA ASP A 258 8.26 -7.32 13.09
C ASP A 258 8.04 -6.38 11.90
N MET A 259 6.91 -6.52 11.20
CA MET A 259 6.58 -5.61 10.10
C MET A 259 6.37 -4.17 10.57
N MET A 260 5.67 -3.94 11.68
CA MET A 260 5.52 -2.61 12.27
C MET A 260 6.88 -2.00 12.60
N ASN A 261 7.81 -2.78 13.16
CA ASN A 261 9.17 -2.32 13.44
C ASN A 261 9.95 -1.93 12.17
N VAL A 262 9.82 -2.71 11.09
CA VAL A 262 10.39 -2.34 9.77
C VAL A 262 9.82 -1.02 9.29
N LEU A 263 8.50 -0.84 9.35
CA LEU A 263 7.81 0.38 8.90
C LEU A 263 8.09 1.61 9.78
N ARG A 264 8.50 1.41 11.04
CA ARG A 264 8.92 2.47 11.98
C ARG A 264 10.41 2.84 11.87
N HIS A 265 11.19 2.13 11.06
CA HIS A 265 12.64 2.27 11.04
C HIS A 265 13.09 3.58 10.35
N LYS A 266 13.57 4.55 11.16
CA LYS A 266 13.97 5.89 10.67
C LYS A 266 15.36 5.94 10.05
N ASP A 267 16.32 5.14 10.53
CA ASP A 267 17.72 5.21 10.05
C ASP A 267 17.85 4.79 8.58
N SER A 268 17.00 3.87 8.12
CA SER A 268 16.88 3.46 6.71
C SER A 268 16.03 4.44 5.88
N ARG A 269 15.43 5.44 6.53
CA ARG A 269 14.42 6.36 5.99
C ARG A 269 13.15 5.70 5.47
N ILE A 270 12.89 4.44 5.83
CA ILE A 270 11.61 3.76 5.56
C ILE A 270 10.47 4.50 6.26
N CYS A 271 10.71 4.92 7.50
CA CYS A 271 9.84 5.84 8.24
C CYS A 271 10.38 7.27 8.11
N ARG A 272 9.54 8.20 7.64
CA ARG A 272 9.89 9.62 7.55
C ARG A 272 9.06 10.43 8.51
N SER A 273 9.74 11.29 9.26
CA SER A 273 9.15 12.16 10.27
C SER A 273 8.20 13.20 9.66
N CYS A 274 7.27 13.71 10.47
CA CYS A 274 6.27 14.71 10.07
C CYS A 274 6.85 16.05 9.57
N ASP A 275 8.09 16.36 9.92
CA ASP A 275 8.81 17.56 9.49
C ASP A 275 9.52 17.39 8.13
N ASP A 276 9.50 16.18 7.54
CA ASP A 276 9.96 15.98 6.17
C ASP A 276 9.02 16.67 5.18
N THR A 277 9.56 17.09 4.03
CA THR A 277 8.79 17.56 2.88
C THR A 277 7.88 16.49 2.27
N PHE A 278 8.22 15.21 2.45
CA PHE A 278 7.42 14.05 2.05
C PHE A 278 7.36 13.08 3.24
N PRO A 279 6.61 13.40 4.31
CA PRO A 279 6.50 12.52 5.46
C PRO A 279 5.81 11.21 5.06
N THR A 280 6.01 10.16 5.84
CA THR A 280 5.17 8.97 5.75
C THR A 280 3.78 9.35 6.24
N GLN A 281 2.83 9.61 5.34
CA GLN A 281 1.50 10.13 5.67
C GLN A 281 0.54 9.03 6.15
N GLY A 282 0.80 7.78 5.78
CA GLY A 282 0.01 6.64 6.19
C GLY A 282 0.82 5.36 6.14
N SER A 283 0.43 4.40 6.99
CA SER A 283 1.04 3.08 7.03
C SER A 283 0.00 1.98 7.22
N GLN A 284 0.23 0.84 6.59
CA GLN A 284 -0.59 -0.37 6.68
C GLN A 284 0.27 -1.58 7.03
N VAL A 285 -0.22 -2.43 7.93
CA VAL A 285 0.24 -3.82 8.11
C VAL A 285 -0.94 -4.76 7.91
N SER A 286 -0.73 -5.95 7.35
CA SER A 286 -1.78 -6.95 7.22
C SER A 286 -1.24 -8.35 7.46
N SER A 287 -2.01 -9.16 8.17
CA SER A 287 -1.77 -10.60 8.33
C SER A 287 -2.89 -11.34 7.62
N LEU A 288 -2.54 -12.11 6.59
CA LEU A 288 -3.47 -12.82 5.73
C LEU A 288 -3.37 -14.32 6.01
N SER A 289 -4.52 -14.96 6.22
CA SER A 289 -4.58 -16.41 6.46
C SER A 289 -5.80 -17.01 5.78
N ASP A 290 -5.64 -18.24 5.27
CA ASP A 290 -6.73 -19.09 4.80
C ASP A 290 -7.36 -19.93 5.93
N LYS A 291 -6.67 -20.05 7.06
CA LYS A 291 -7.07 -20.85 8.24
C LYS A 291 -7.64 -20.01 9.37
N LYS A 292 -7.24 -18.75 9.44
CA LYS A 292 -7.61 -17.79 10.47
C LYS A 292 -8.21 -16.54 9.82
N ILE A 293 -8.82 -15.69 10.64
CA ILE A 293 -9.29 -14.38 10.18
C ILE A 293 -8.09 -13.52 9.82
N SER A 294 -8.13 -12.90 8.64
CA SER A 294 -7.17 -11.87 8.26
C SER A 294 -7.44 -10.57 9.00
N VAL A 295 -6.37 -9.92 9.42
CA VAL A 295 -6.43 -8.67 10.19
C VAL A 295 -5.56 -7.63 9.50
N HIS A 296 -6.03 -6.39 9.48
CA HIS A 296 -5.39 -5.26 8.82
C HIS A 296 -5.22 -4.13 9.82
N TRP A 297 -4.05 -3.52 9.90
CA TRP A 297 -3.78 -2.41 10.80
C TRP A 297 -3.41 -1.17 10.00
N PHE A 298 -3.97 -0.02 10.38
CA PHE A 298 -3.74 1.25 9.72
C PHE A 298 -3.38 2.34 10.72
N THR A 299 -2.48 3.25 10.35
CA THR A 299 -2.14 4.39 11.21
C THR A 299 -3.13 5.54 11.10
N ALA A 300 -3.66 5.86 9.91
CA ALA A 300 -4.50 7.04 9.69
C ALA A 300 -3.89 8.38 10.20
N THR A 301 -2.58 8.39 10.48
CA THR A 301 -1.79 9.52 10.95
C THR A 301 -0.37 9.36 10.41
N PRO A 302 0.35 10.48 10.20
CA PRO A 302 1.72 10.46 9.69
C PRO A 302 2.74 9.93 10.72
N ASP A 303 3.95 9.65 10.24
CA ASP A 303 5.09 9.14 11.01
C ASP A 303 4.74 7.89 11.84
N PRO A 304 4.79 6.67 11.26
CA PRO A 304 4.40 5.45 11.95
C PRO A 304 5.20 5.19 13.23
N SER A 305 6.37 5.83 13.44
CA SER A 305 7.08 5.73 14.73
C SER A 305 6.33 6.38 15.90
N LEU A 306 5.45 7.35 15.59
CA LEU A 306 4.61 8.09 16.53
C LEU A 306 3.12 7.73 16.43
N SER A 307 2.73 6.95 15.41
CA SER A 307 1.35 6.52 15.20
C SER A 307 1.00 5.21 15.92
N PHE A 308 -0.30 5.03 16.16
CA PHE A 308 -0.90 3.76 16.56
C PHE A 308 -1.35 2.95 15.33
N PHE A 309 -0.87 1.71 15.14
CA PHE A 309 -1.43 0.78 14.17
C PHE A 309 -2.76 0.22 14.67
N LYS A 310 -3.86 0.78 14.16
CA LYS A 310 -5.22 0.46 14.62
C LYS A 310 -5.81 -0.70 13.82
N PRO A 311 -6.24 -1.79 14.48
CA PRO A 311 -6.71 -3.00 13.82
C PRO A 311 -8.09 -2.87 13.19
N PHE A 312 -8.29 -3.61 12.11
CA PHE A 312 -9.52 -3.74 11.35
C PHE A 312 -9.68 -5.19 10.88
N VAL A 313 -10.92 -5.67 10.92
CA VAL A 313 -11.31 -6.98 10.42
C VAL A 313 -12.56 -6.84 9.58
N PHE A 314 -12.60 -7.51 8.44
CA PHE A 314 -13.82 -7.60 7.64
C PHE A 314 -14.86 -8.46 8.35
N THR A 315 -15.87 -7.81 8.94
CA THR A 315 -17.08 -8.43 9.46
C THR A 315 -18.32 -7.90 8.72
N LYS A 316 -19.48 -8.52 8.94
CA LYS A 316 -20.73 -8.12 8.30
C LYS A 316 -21.07 -6.64 8.59
N ASN A 317 -20.91 -6.20 9.84
CA ASN A 317 -21.24 -4.83 10.24
C ASN A 317 -20.01 -3.99 10.59
N ALA A 318 -18.83 -4.36 10.09
CA ALA A 318 -17.61 -3.60 10.30
C ALA A 318 -17.81 -2.11 9.98
N GLN A 319 -17.28 -1.23 10.83
CA GLN A 319 -17.36 0.22 10.70
C GLN A 319 -15.96 0.84 10.73
N ALA A 320 -15.78 1.91 9.94
CA ALA A 320 -14.66 2.84 10.10
C ALA A 320 -15.10 4.05 10.92
N SER A 321 -14.16 4.73 11.57
CA SER A 321 -14.48 5.94 12.35
C SER A 321 -14.66 7.15 11.43
N PRO A 322 -15.67 8.02 11.66
CA PRO A 322 -15.75 9.30 10.96
C PRO A 322 -14.61 10.27 11.33
N LEU A 323 -13.87 10.02 12.42
CA LEU A 323 -12.78 10.88 12.88
C LEU A 323 -11.48 10.73 12.04
N ILE A 324 -11.45 9.75 11.13
CA ILE A 324 -10.38 9.48 10.15
C ILE A 324 -10.83 9.69 8.70
N VAL A 325 -11.96 10.39 8.53
CA VAL A 325 -12.50 10.82 7.24
C VAL A 325 -12.39 12.33 7.15
N SER A 326 -11.77 12.80 6.08
CA SER A 326 -11.50 14.19 5.80
C SER A 326 -12.78 14.93 5.39
N PRO A 327 -13.02 16.12 5.96
CA PRO A 327 -14.09 16.98 5.51
C PRO A 327 -13.77 17.60 4.14
N ASP A 328 -14.82 18.04 3.45
CA ASP A 328 -14.69 18.84 2.22
C ASP A 328 -14.35 20.31 2.57
N GLU A 329 -13.12 20.51 3.07
CA GLU A 329 -12.56 21.81 3.41
C GLU A 329 -11.15 21.95 2.81
N PRO A 330 -10.57 23.17 2.71
CA PRO A 330 -9.34 23.39 1.95
C PRO A 330 -8.17 22.46 2.33
N LEU A 331 -7.92 22.27 3.63
CA LEU A 331 -6.82 21.43 4.14
C LEU A 331 -7.15 19.94 4.21
N LYS A 332 -8.43 19.57 4.15
CA LYS A 332 -8.91 18.17 4.22
C LYS A 332 -8.33 17.39 5.41
N GLU A 333 -8.12 18.06 6.54
CA GLU A 333 -7.58 17.43 7.74
C GLU A 333 -8.72 16.82 8.56
N HIS A 334 -8.76 15.49 8.65
CA HIS A 334 -9.69 14.81 9.53
C HIS A 334 -9.32 15.04 11.01
N HIS A 335 -10.27 14.80 11.91
CA HIS A 335 -10.12 15.17 13.32
C HIS A 335 -8.90 14.55 14.00
N LEU A 336 -8.67 13.24 13.80
CA LEU A 336 -7.50 12.55 14.37
C LEU A 336 -6.18 13.14 13.86
N TYR A 337 -6.09 13.50 12.57
CA TYR A 337 -4.88 14.10 11.99
C TYR A 337 -4.54 15.43 12.66
N LYS A 338 -5.54 16.30 12.87
CA LYS A 338 -5.35 17.60 13.56
C LYS A 338 -4.75 17.41 14.95
N LEU A 339 -5.37 16.55 15.77
CA LEU A 339 -4.89 16.27 17.13
C LEU A 339 -3.49 15.65 17.12
N HIS A 340 -3.21 14.75 16.19
CA HIS A 340 -1.90 14.15 16.03
C HIS A 340 -0.82 15.20 15.70
N MET A 341 -1.09 16.10 14.75
CA MET A 341 -0.15 17.16 14.36
C MET A 341 0.04 18.22 15.46
N GLU A 342 -1.03 18.59 16.18
CA GLU A 342 -0.96 19.45 17.36
C GLU A 342 -0.08 18.82 18.44
N ARG A 343 -0.27 17.51 18.69
CA ARG A 343 0.53 16.79 19.68
C ARG A 343 2.00 16.75 19.29
N ILE A 344 2.31 16.43 18.03
CA ILE A 344 3.69 16.41 17.54
C ILE A 344 4.36 17.79 17.68
N SER A 345 3.60 18.85 17.37
CA SER A 345 4.08 20.24 17.41
C SER A 345 4.32 20.75 18.83
N ALA A 346 3.64 20.21 19.84
CA ALA A 346 3.80 20.62 21.24
C ALA A 346 5.17 20.25 21.83
N GLY A 347 5.91 19.33 21.20
CA GLY A 347 7.15 18.77 21.75
C GLY A 347 6.89 17.78 22.88
N ASP A 348 7.84 16.88 23.14
CA ASP A 348 7.73 15.75 24.09
C ASP A 348 6.80 14.61 23.63
N ASN A 349 7.21 13.94 22.56
CA ASN A 349 6.46 12.81 21.96
C ASN A 349 6.85 11.44 22.52
N GLU A 350 7.87 11.35 23.38
CA GLU A 350 8.42 10.06 23.81
C GLU A 350 7.42 9.28 24.69
N ASP A 351 6.80 9.94 25.66
CA ASP A 351 5.83 9.31 26.56
C ASP A 351 4.55 8.90 25.83
N VAL A 352 4.09 9.71 24.88
CA VAL A 352 2.93 9.37 24.05
C VAL A 352 3.24 8.23 23.08
N ALA A 353 4.41 8.23 22.45
CA ALA A 353 4.85 7.11 21.62
C ALA A 353 4.91 5.80 22.43
N LYS A 354 5.44 5.83 23.65
CA LYS A 354 5.44 4.68 24.57
C LYS A 354 4.02 4.24 24.94
N ALA A 355 3.13 5.18 25.25
CA ALA A 355 1.73 4.88 25.57
C ALA A 355 1.01 4.23 24.39
N ILE A 356 1.20 4.75 23.18
CA ILE A 356 0.67 4.20 21.93
C ILE A 356 1.19 2.79 21.68
N GLN A 357 2.50 2.56 21.77
CA GLN A 357 3.07 1.24 21.56
C GLN A 357 2.57 0.23 22.60
N LYS A 358 2.36 0.65 23.85
CA LYS A 358 1.74 -0.22 24.86
C LYS A 358 0.29 -0.55 24.52
N LEU A 359 -0.51 0.41 24.06
CA LEU A 359 -1.88 0.17 23.60
C LEU A 359 -1.89 -0.79 22.41
N GLU A 360 -0.98 -0.60 21.46
CA GLU A 360 -0.79 -1.45 20.29
C GLU A 360 -0.49 -2.90 20.67
N GLU A 361 0.49 -3.12 21.55
CA GLU A 361 0.83 -4.48 22.02
C GLU A 361 -0.34 -5.18 22.71
N VAL A 362 -1.10 -4.45 23.54
CA VAL A 362 -2.32 -4.98 24.17
C VAL A 362 -3.34 -5.37 23.12
N ARG A 363 -3.60 -4.53 22.11
CA ARG A 363 -4.59 -4.83 21.06
C ARG A 363 -4.16 -5.98 20.16
N ILE A 364 -2.87 -6.07 19.80
CA ILE A 364 -2.37 -7.20 19.01
C ILE A 364 -2.56 -8.50 19.80
N ALA A 365 -2.19 -8.53 21.09
CA ALA A 365 -2.36 -9.71 21.92
C ALA A 365 -3.84 -10.12 22.11
N GLU A 366 -4.74 -9.15 22.29
CA GLU A 366 -6.19 -9.41 22.37
C GLU A 366 -6.74 -10.03 21.09
N ILE A 367 -6.31 -9.52 19.93
CA ILE A 367 -6.74 -10.04 18.63
C ILE A 367 -6.16 -11.41 18.36
N GLU A 368 -4.86 -11.62 18.61
CA GLU A 368 -4.23 -12.93 18.45
C GLU A 368 -4.98 -13.99 19.26
N LYS A 369 -5.26 -13.70 20.54
CA LYS A 369 -6.05 -14.59 21.39
C LYS A 369 -7.45 -14.84 20.80
N TYR A 370 -8.14 -13.79 20.39
CA TYR A 370 -9.50 -13.92 19.83
C TYR A 370 -9.51 -14.75 18.53
N VAL A 371 -8.55 -14.52 17.64
CA VAL A 371 -8.41 -15.24 16.37
C VAL A 371 -8.04 -16.71 16.58
N ASP A 372 -7.21 -17.01 17.58
CA ASP A 372 -6.86 -18.39 17.95
C ASP A 372 -8.06 -19.14 18.55
N ASP A 373 -8.88 -18.47 19.36
CA ASP A 373 -10.08 -19.03 20.00
C ASP A 373 -11.23 -19.32 19.00
N ILE A 374 -11.24 -18.66 17.84
CA ILE A 374 -12.29 -18.81 16.79
C ILE A 374 -12.25 -20.16 16.06
N SER A 375 -11.27 -21.02 16.35
CA SER A 375 -11.11 -22.36 15.80
C SER A 375 -12.28 -23.35 16.05
N THR A 376 -13.44 -22.91 16.57
CA THR A 376 -14.58 -23.76 16.99
C THR A 376 -15.98 -23.27 16.54
N GLY A 377 -16.13 -22.74 15.32
CA GLY A 377 -17.45 -22.70 14.64
C GLY A 377 -18.37 -21.51 14.96
N GLN A 378 -17.84 -20.38 15.44
CA GLN A 378 -18.58 -19.12 15.46
C GLN A 378 -18.77 -18.56 14.05
N LYS A 379 -20.02 -18.24 13.69
CA LYS A 379 -20.39 -17.68 12.37
C LYS A 379 -20.37 -16.15 12.33
N THR A 380 -20.40 -15.47 13.48
CA THR A 380 -20.42 -14.00 13.56
C THR A 380 -19.32 -13.51 14.49
N HIS A 381 -18.69 -12.40 14.10
CA HIS A 381 -17.56 -11.77 14.79
C HIS A 381 -17.95 -10.36 15.23
N ASP A 382 -19.17 -10.20 15.74
CA ASP A 382 -19.79 -8.89 16.00
C ASP A 382 -18.99 -8.05 17.01
N LYS A 383 -18.20 -8.70 17.88
CA LYS A 383 -17.25 -8.03 18.79
C LYS A 383 -16.15 -7.25 18.07
N LEU A 384 -15.88 -7.57 16.82
CA LEU A 384 -14.88 -6.90 15.99
C LEU A 384 -15.50 -5.82 15.08
N ASP A 385 -16.83 -5.65 15.07
CA ASP A 385 -17.52 -4.71 14.17
C ASP A 385 -17.01 -3.26 14.34
N ASN A 386 -16.70 -2.87 15.57
CA ASN A 386 -16.24 -1.51 15.90
C ASN A 386 -14.74 -1.42 16.20
N LEU A 387 -13.96 -2.49 15.93
CA LEU A 387 -12.57 -2.58 16.37
C LEU A 387 -11.72 -1.37 15.94
N LEU A 388 -11.76 -1.01 14.66
CA LEU A 388 -11.04 0.17 14.15
C LEU A 388 -11.58 1.46 14.77
N LYS A 389 -12.91 1.58 14.87
CA LYS A 389 -13.59 2.76 15.39
C LYS A 389 -13.21 3.04 16.84
N ASP A 390 -13.26 2.02 17.69
CA ASP A 390 -12.97 2.13 19.12
C ASP A 390 -11.48 2.46 19.35
N CYS A 391 -10.57 1.91 18.53
CA CYS A 391 -9.15 2.24 18.59
C CYS A 391 -8.86 3.68 18.16
N VAL A 392 -9.55 4.21 17.14
CA VAL A 392 -9.47 5.63 16.77
C VAL A 392 -9.95 6.54 17.91
N GLU A 393 -11.11 6.23 18.51
CA GLU A 393 -11.65 7.02 19.61
C GLU A 393 -10.74 6.98 20.85
N THR A 394 -10.10 5.84 21.10
CA THR A 394 -9.09 5.70 22.17
C THR A 394 -7.90 6.64 21.95
N GLU A 395 -7.38 6.73 20.72
CA GLU A 395 -6.25 7.61 20.41
C GLU A 395 -6.64 9.09 20.44
N VAL A 396 -7.83 9.44 19.95
CA VAL A 396 -8.37 10.81 20.08
C VAL A 396 -8.42 11.24 21.55
N ASN A 397 -8.91 10.36 22.44
CA ASN A 397 -8.94 10.63 23.89
C ASN A 397 -7.56 10.66 24.55
N LEU A 398 -6.54 10.06 23.94
CA LEU A 398 -5.17 10.14 24.42
C LEU A 398 -4.52 11.49 24.07
N TYR A 399 -4.95 12.11 22.97
CA TYR A 399 -4.43 13.41 22.52
C TYR A 399 -5.19 14.62 23.10
N ALA A 400 -6.48 14.44 23.42
CA ALA A 400 -7.30 15.44 24.11
C ALA A 400 -6.90 15.61 25.58
#